data_AF-A0A847N0V6-F1
#
_entry.id   AF-A0A847N0V6-F1
#
_cell.length_a   1.000
_cell.length_b   1.000
_cell.length_c   1.000
_cell.angle_alpha   90.00
_cell.angle_beta   90.00
_cell.angle_gamma   90.00
#
_symmetry.space_group_name_H-M   'P 1'
#
loop_
_entity.id
_entity.type
_entity.pdbx_description
1 polymer ?
#
loop_
_entity_poly.entity_id
_entity_poly.type
_entity_poly.pdbx_seq_one_letter_code
_entity_poly.pdbx_strand_id
1 'polypeptide(L)'
;MYKTLIVTLILIVLGSFTLVAQPLEEQQNVVMEETMVTTHGEDGLTYMREEEKLARDVYLALYEEWGIRTFLNIAKAEQQHMDAVGALLDARGLEDPAKDAQVGVFQNAELAKLYDELVTLGSKSAAEAFLVGAIIEDLDIYDLNQFLAQTEDEAEIWVYTNLKRGSENHMRSFVRQLERYGTTYEARYISSEELASILRR
;
A
#
# COMPACT_ATOMS: atom_id res chain seq x y z
N MET A 1 -23.02 -44.00 37.33
CA MET A 1 -22.05 -42.89 37.35
C MET A 1 -20.85 -43.30 36.50
N TYR A 2 -20.55 -42.50 35.47
CA TYR A 2 -19.41 -42.57 34.51
C TYR A 2 -19.40 -43.75 33.52
N LYS A 3 -19.12 -43.60 32.22
CA LYS A 3 -19.10 -42.48 31.25
C LYS A 3 -18.96 -43.20 29.89
N THR A 4 -19.88 -42.98 28.95
CA THR A 4 -19.79 -43.53 27.59
C THR A 4 -18.62 -42.87 26.86
N LEU A 5 -17.68 -43.67 26.37
CA LEU A 5 -16.52 -43.23 25.60
C LEU A 5 -16.97 -42.95 24.16
N ILE A 6 -17.10 -41.68 23.78
CA ILE A 6 -17.31 -41.28 22.39
C ILE A 6 -15.92 -41.18 21.75
N VAL A 7 -15.60 -42.13 20.86
CA VAL A 7 -14.45 -42.04 19.97
C VAL A 7 -14.88 -41.17 18.79
N THR A 8 -14.45 -39.91 18.78
CA THR A 8 -14.64 -39.02 17.64
C THR A 8 -13.61 -39.37 16.56
N LEU A 9 -14.07 -40.01 15.49
CA LEU A 9 -13.30 -40.26 14.29
C LEU A 9 -13.12 -38.93 13.54
N ILE A 10 -11.93 -38.32 13.62
CA ILE A 10 -11.58 -37.14 12.83
C ILE A 10 -11.26 -37.63 11.40
N LEU A 11 -12.19 -37.38 10.48
CA LEU A 11 -11.98 -37.51 9.05
C LEU A 11 -11.10 -36.35 8.59
N ILE A 12 -9.80 -36.61 8.41
CA ILE A 12 -8.89 -35.67 7.74
C ILE A 12 -9.22 -35.75 6.24
N VAL A 13 -10.02 -34.81 5.76
CA VAL A 13 -10.16 -34.55 4.32
C VAL A 13 -8.86 -33.88 3.88
N LEU A 14 -7.93 -34.66 3.33
CA LEU A 14 -6.82 -34.15 2.53
C LEU A 14 -7.39 -33.56 1.24
N GLY A 15 -7.82 -32.30 1.31
CA GLY A 15 -8.11 -31.49 0.14
C GLY A 15 -6.79 -31.18 -0.56
N SER A 16 -6.56 -31.81 -1.70
CA SER A 16 -5.53 -31.38 -2.65
C SER A 16 -5.87 -29.95 -3.11
N PHE A 17 -5.17 -28.95 -2.58
CA PHE A 17 -5.20 -27.60 -3.12
C PHE A 17 -4.53 -27.65 -4.51
N THR A 18 -5.35 -27.77 -5.55
CA THR A 18 -4.93 -27.38 -6.89
C THR A 18 -4.80 -25.87 -6.90
N LEU A 19 -3.58 -25.38 -7.11
CA LEU A 19 -3.28 -23.95 -7.29
C LEU A 19 -3.86 -23.49 -8.64
N VAL A 20 -5.18 -23.27 -8.69
CA VAL A 20 -5.81 -22.54 -9.78
C VAL A 20 -5.55 -21.06 -9.51
N ALA A 21 -4.78 -20.41 -10.38
CA ALA A 21 -4.65 -18.96 -10.34
C ALA A 21 -6.06 -18.35 -10.46
N GLN A 22 -6.48 -17.62 -9.43
CA GLN A 22 -7.77 -16.94 -9.44
C GLN A 22 -7.74 -15.83 -10.49
N PRO A 23 -8.88 -15.51 -11.14
CA PRO A 23 -8.98 -14.37 -12.02
C PRO A 23 -8.59 -13.08 -11.28
N LEU A 24 -7.83 -12.20 -11.93
CA LEU A 24 -7.37 -10.92 -11.33
C LEU A 24 -8.55 -10.07 -10.79
N GLU A 25 -9.72 -10.12 -11.43
CA GLU A 25 -10.95 -9.46 -10.98
C GLU A 25 -11.44 -9.99 -9.62
N GLU A 26 -11.36 -11.30 -9.37
CA GLU A 26 -11.77 -11.90 -8.09
C GLU A 26 -10.74 -11.59 -6.99
N GLN A 27 -9.47 -11.47 -7.37
CA GLN A 27 -8.37 -11.07 -6.47
C GLN A 27 -8.48 -9.60 -6.03
N GLN A 28 -9.08 -8.73 -6.85
CA GLN A 28 -9.41 -7.36 -6.44
C GLN A 28 -10.52 -7.32 -5.38
N ASN A 29 -11.51 -8.21 -5.46
CA ASN A 29 -12.63 -8.29 -4.51
C ASN A 29 -12.27 -8.92 -3.16
N VAL A 30 -11.36 -9.92 -3.12
CA VAL A 30 -10.98 -10.58 -1.86
C VAL A 30 -10.15 -9.66 -0.94
N VAL A 31 -9.31 -8.79 -1.51
CA VAL A 31 -8.52 -7.83 -0.72
C VAL A 31 -9.39 -6.66 -0.21
N MET A 32 -10.51 -6.38 -0.87
CA MET A 32 -11.42 -5.28 -0.52
C MET A 32 -12.04 -5.40 0.88
N GLU A 33 -12.30 -6.61 1.37
CA GLU A 33 -13.08 -6.81 2.61
C GLU A 33 -12.24 -6.64 3.90
N GLU A 34 -10.91 -6.79 3.83
CA GLU A 34 -10.03 -6.75 5.02
C GLU A 34 -9.37 -5.37 5.25
N THR A 35 -9.35 -4.48 4.26
CA THR A 35 -8.55 -3.23 4.30
C THR A 35 -9.32 -1.95 4.67
N MET A 36 -10.62 -2.05 4.99
CA MET A 36 -11.53 -0.89 5.09
C MET A 36 -11.46 -0.03 6.37
N VAL A 37 -10.43 -0.15 7.20
CA VAL A 37 -10.35 0.67 8.41
C VAL A 37 -8.91 1.11 8.68
N THR A 38 -8.48 2.22 8.07
CA THR A 38 -7.38 3.04 8.60
C THR A 38 -7.98 4.00 9.61
N THR A 39 -7.84 3.72 10.91
CA THR A 39 -8.12 4.72 11.95
C THR A 39 -6.82 5.41 12.33
N HIS A 40 -6.62 6.66 11.92
CA HIS A 40 -5.45 7.44 12.32
C HIS A 40 -5.54 7.81 13.80
N GLY A 41 -5.02 6.95 14.68
CA GLY A 41 -4.80 7.24 16.10
C GLY A 41 -3.50 8.01 16.38
N GLU A 42 -2.69 8.25 15.34
CA GLU A 42 -1.35 8.87 15.38
C GLU A 42 -1.37 10.28 14.77
N ASP A 43 -0.33 11.07 15.03
CA ASP A 43 -0.08 12.35 14.34
C ASP A 43 0.07 12.09 12.84
N GLY A 44 -0.68 12.80 12.00
CA GLY A 44 -0.71 12.57 10.55
C GLY A 44 0.67 12.67 9.89
N LEU A 45 1.57 13.49 10.42
CA LEU A 45 2.92 13.62 9.87
C LEU A 45 3.78 12.38 10.14
N THR A 46 3.64 11.78 11.32
CA THR A 46 4.30 10.52 11.69
C THR A 46 3.76 9.36 10.86
N TYR A 47 2.44 9.33 10.63
CA TYR A 47 1.80 8.32 9.80
C TYR A 47 2.28 8.42 8.34
N MET A 48 2.19 9.60 7.72
CA MET A 48 2.64 9.81 6.34
C MET A 48 4.13 9.49 6.17
N ARG A 49 4.96 9.70 7.20
CA ARG A 49 6.38 9.32 7.15
C ARG A 49 6.57 7.81 6.96
N GLU A 50 5.79 6.99 7.66
CA GLU A 50 5.86 5.53 7.53
C GLU A 50 5.09 5.01 6.31
N GLU A 51 4.04 5.71 5.86
CA GLU A 51 3.29 5.35 4.64
C GLU A 51 4.14 5.55 3.37
N GLU A 52 4.84 6.66 3.24
CA GLU A 52 5.80 6.89 2.15
C GLU A 52 6.94 5.85 2.19
N LYS A 53 7.33 5.44 3.41
CA LYS A 53 8.27 4.33 3.59
C LYS A 53 7.69 3.00 3.14
N LEU A 54 6.41 2.72 3.40
CA LEU A 54 5.72 1.53 2.94
C LEU A 54 5.79 1.47 1.41
N ALA A 55 5.43 2.56 0.73
CA ALA A 55 5.51 2.66 -0.73
C ALA A 55 6.94 2.36 -1.23
N ARG A 56 7.94 3.07 -0.70
CA ARG A 56 9.35 2.85 -1.05
C ARG A 56 9.77 1.40 -0.88
N ASP A 57 9.51 0.83 0.28
CA ASP A 57 10.00 -0.49 0.66
C ASP A 57 9.34 -1.60 -0.15
N VAL A 58 8.03 -1.52 -0.39
CA VAL A 58 7.32 -2.45 -1.27
C VAL A 58 7.88 -2.36 -2.69
N TYR A 59 8.12 -1.16 -3.21
CA TYR A 59 8.67 -1.00 -4.57
C TYR A 59 10.11 -1.50 -4.69
N LEU A 60 10.93 -1.36 -3.64
CA LEU A 60 12.25 -1.96 -3.61
C LEU A 60 12.18 -3.50 -3.61
N ALA A 61 11.30 -4.09 -2.80
CA ALA A 61 11.10 -5.54 -2.77
C ALA A 61 10.60 -6.07 -4.12
N LEU A 62 9.61 -5.42 -4.73
CA LEU A 62 9.09 -5.81 -6.05
C LEU A 62 10.08 -5.55 -7.19
N TYR A 63 10.98 -4.58 -7.05
CA TYR A 63 12.09 -4.42 -7.97
C TYR A 63 13.09 -5.56 -7.86
N GLU A 64 13.42 -6.00 -6.65
CA GLU A 64 14.32 -7.14 -6.42
C GLU A 64 13.74 -8.44 -7.02
N GLU A 65 12.45 -8.68 -6.82
CA GLU A 65 11.76 -9.86 -7.36
C GLU A 65 11.66 -9.85 -8.90
N TRP A 66 11.24 -8.72 -9.49
CA TRP A 66 10.86 -8.69 -10.91
C TRP A 66 11.90 -8.03 -11.83
N GLY A 67 12.85 -7.27 -11.31
CA GLY A 67 13.81 -6.49 -12.10
C GLY A 67 13.19 -5.35 -12.94
N ILE A 68 11.92 -5.03 -12.71
CA ILE A 68 11.16 -4.05 -13.49
C ILE A 68 11.52 -2.63 -13.05
N ARG A 69 12.14 -1.86 -13.96
CA ARG A 69 12.69 -0.54 -13.67
C ARG A 69 11.67 0.50 -13.20
N THR A 70 10.39 0.34 -13.51
CA THR A 70 9.32 1.22 -13.01
C THR A 70 9.33 1.28 -11.49
N PHE A 71 9.43 0.14 -10.80
CA PHE A 71 9.47 0.10 -9.33
C PHE A 71 10.71 0.80 -8.77
N LEU A 72 11.90 0.55 -9.32
CA LEU A 72 13.12 1.24 -8.86
C LEU A 72 13.05 2.77 -9.05
N ASN A 73 12.44 3.23 -10.15
CA ASN A 73 12.32 4.66 -10.40
C ASN A 73 11.34 5.32 -9.43
N ILE A 74 10.20 4.66 -9.15
CA ILE A 74 9.18 5.19 -8.25
C ILE A 74 9.66 5.10 -6.79
N ALA A 75 10.32 4.02 -6.37
CA ALA A 75 10.95 3.94 -5.05
C ALA A 75 11.92 5.10 -4.76
N LYS A 76 12.61 5.62 -5.79
CA LYS A 76 13.47 6.81 -5.64
C LYS A 76 12.68 8.10 -5.45
N ALA A 77 11.49 8.19 -6.05
CA ALA A 77 10.56 9.29 -5.80
C ALA A 77 9.99 9.20 -4.38
N GLU A 78 9.62 8.01 -3.91
CA GLU A 78 9.15 7.82 -2.53
C GLU A 78 10.23 8.14 -1.49
N GLN A 79 11.50 7.89 -1.80
CA GLN A 79 12.58 8.38 -0.95
C GLN A 79 12.57 9.91 -0.83
N GLN A 80 12.23 10.64 -1.90
CA GLN A 80 12.15 12.11 -1.86
C GLN A 80 10.92 12.58 -1.07
N HIS A 81 9.79 11.87 -1.18
CA HIS A 81 8.61 12.14 -0.35
C HIS A 81 8.91 11.91 1.13
N MET A 82 9.47 10.75 1.46
CA MET A 82 10.01 10.42 2.76
C MET A 82 10.91 11.56 3.29
N ASP A 83 11.91 11.98 2.52
CA ASP A 83 12.85 13.03 2.92
C ASP A 83 12.15 14.36 3.21
N ALA A 84 11.10 14.71 2.44
CA ALA A 84 10.31 15.92 2.66
C ALA A 84 9.53 15.88 3.99
N VAL A 85 8.89 14.75 4.30
CA VAL A 85 8.18 14.56 5.58
C VAL A 85 9.16 14.52 6.75
N GLY A 86 10.28 13.82 6.60
CA GLY A 86 11.34 13.74 7.61
C GLY A 86 11.94 15.11 7.95
N ALA A 87 12.15 15.97 6.95
CA ALA A 87 12.60 17.33 7.18
C ALA A 87 11.59 18.17 8.00
N LEU A 88 10.28 17.95 7.80
CA LEU A 88 9.24 18.63 8.57
C LEU A 88 9.15 18.11 10.01
N LEU A 89 9.31 16.80 10.22
CA LEU A 89 9.43 16.20 11.56
C LEU A 89 10.62 16.78 12.33
N ASP A 90 11.79 16.81 11.69
CA ASP A 90 13.02 17.38 12.26
C ASP A 90 12.85 18.87 12.61
N ALA A 91 12.25 19.67 11.72
CA ALA A 91 12.00 21.09 11.93
C ALA A 91 11.09 21.37 13.14
N ARG A 92 10.24 20.42 13.49
CA ARG A 92 9.30 20.48 14.62
C ARG A 92 9.82 19.80 15.89
N GLY A 93 10.99 19.15 15.82
CA GLY A 93 11.54 18.39 16.93
C GLY A 93 10.70 17.15 17.30
N LEU A 94 9.99 16.59 16.32
CA LEU A 94 9.21 15.36 16.48
C LEU A 94 10.12 14.13 16.29
N GLU A 95 9.76 13.02 16.91
CA GLU A 95 10.45 11.74 16.73
C GLU A 95 10.16 11.20 15.31
N ASP A 96 11.20 10.86 14.54
CA ASP A 96 11.05 10.26 13.22
C ASP A 96 10.92 8.73 13.36
N PRO A 97 9.73 8.15 13.09
CA PRO A 97 9.47 6.73 13.29
C PRO A 97 10.29 5.85 12.34
N ALA A 98 10.66 6.39 11.18
CA ALA A 98 11.38 5.69 10.11
C ALA A 98 12.90 5.93 10.14
N LYS A 99 13.40 6.67 11.13
CA LYS A 99 14.83 6.97 11.25
C LYS A 99 15.63 5.69 11.48
N ASP A 100 16.61 5.46 10.62
CA ASP A 100 17.49 4.28 10.62
C ASP A 100 16.73 2.93 10.52
N ALA A 101 15.44 2.96 10.19
CA ALA A 101 14.62 1.77 10.03
C ALA A 101 15.04 0.99 8.77
N GLN A 102 15.19 -0.32 8.92
CA GLN A 102 15.49 -1.21 7.80
C GLN A 102 14.27 -1.36 6.88
N VAL A 103 14.52 -1.78 5.63
CA VAL A 103 13.45 -2.10 4.67
C VAL A 103 12.49 -3.12 5.28
N GLY A 104 11.19 -2.84 5.21
CA GLY A 104 10.14 -3.71 5.74
C GLY A 104 9.92 -3.63 7.26
N VAL A 105 10.66 -2.80 7.98
CA VAL A 105 10.50 -2.61 9.44
C VAL A 105 9.77 -1.30 9.73
N PHE A 106 8.64 -1.36 10.45
CA PHE A 106 7.79 -0.21 10.78
C PHE A 106 7.48 -0.16 12.28
N GLN A 107 7.26 1.03 12.82
CA GLN A 107 6.74 1.20 14.18
C GLN A 107 5.22 1.01 14.21
N ASN A 108 4.52 1.56 13.22
CA ASN A 108 3.10 1.34 13.03
C ASN A 108 2.83 -0.12 12.60
N ALA A 109 2.12 -0.86 13.47
CA ALA A 109 1.85 -2.27 13.26
C ALA A 109 0.90 -2.56 12.08
N GLU A 110 0.03 -1.61 11.72
CA GLU A 110 -0.87 -1.75 10.57
C GLU A 110 -0.07 -1.64 9.27
N LEU A 111 0.86 -0.67 9.18
CA LEU A 111 1.76 -0.53 8.03
C LEU A 111 2.73 -1.71 7.90
N ALA A 112 3.22 -2.26 9.03
CA ALA A 112 4.01 -3.49 9.02
C ALA A 112 3.22 -4.68 8.43
N LYS A 113 1.98 -4.88 8.87
CA LYS A 113 1.09 -5.92 8.32
C LYS A 113 0.83 -5.70 6.83
N LEU A 114 0.54 -4.45 6.45
CA LEU A 114 0.23 -4.10 5.06
C LEU A 114 1.44 -4.32 4.14
N TYR A 115 2.66 -4.03 4.60
CA TYR A 115 3.89 -4.37 3.87
C TYR A 115 3.96 -5.86 3.51
N ASP A 116 3.79 -6.74 4.50
CA ASP A 116 3.87 -8.19 4.29
C ASP A 116 2.80 -8.68 3.30
N GLU A 117 1.58 -8.17 3.41
CA GLU A 117 0.47 -8.51 2.51
C GLU A 117 0.72 -8.06 1.07
N LEU A 118 1.18 -6.82 0.89
CA LEU A 118 1.42 -6.23 -0.42
C LEU A 118 2.63 -6.88 -1.11
N VAL A 119 3.72 -7.16 -0.40
CA VAL A 119 4.86 -7.90 -0.96
C VAL A 119 4.43 -9.31 -1.34
N THR A 120 3.66 -10.00 -0.49
CA THR A 120 3.15 -11.34 -0.78
C THR A 120 2.27 -11.35 -2.03
N LEU A 121 1.36 -10.36 -2.16
CA LEU A 121 0.49 -10.22 -3.33
C LEU A 121 1.29 -9.92 -4.59
N GLY A 122 2.18 -8.93 -4.54
CA GLY A 122 2.96 -8.46 -5.68
C GLY A 122 4.01 -9.47 -6.15
N SER A 123 4.41 -10.41 -5.30
CA SER A 123 5.36 -11.49 -5.66
C SER A 123 4.71 -12.65 -6.42
N LYS A 124 3.39 -12.66 -6.62
CA LYS A 124 2.71 -13.73 -7.37
C LYS A 124 2.93 -13.63 -8.88
N SER A 125 2.88 -12.42 -9.43
CA SER A 125 3.17 -12.14 -10.84
C SER A 125 3.44 -10.66 -11.06
N ALA A 126 4.10 -10.32 -12.17
CA ALA A 126 4.34 -8.93 -12.55
C ALA A 126 3.04 -8.11 -12.70
N ALA A 127 1.91 -8.74 -13.07
CA ALA A 127 0.62 -8.05 -13.16
C ALA A 127 0.13 -7.63 -11.77
N GLU A 128 0.12 -8.54 -10.80
CA GLU A 128 -0.24 -8.15 -9.42
C GLU A 128 0.83 -7.32 -8.70
N ALA A 129 2.09 -7.31 -9.14
CA ALA A 129 3.06 -6.31 -8.70
C ALA A 129 2.63 -4.89 -9.10
N PHE A 130 2.16 -4.69 -10.35
CA PHE A 130 1.64 -3.39 -10.77
C PHE A 130 0.29 -3.06 -10.12
N LEU A 131 -0.52 -4.07 -9.78
CA LEU A 131 -1.73 -3.90 -9.00
C LEU A 131 -1.40 -3.37 -7.60
N VAL A 132 -0.42 -3.97 -6.92
CA VAL A 132 0.11 -3.50 -5.64
C VAL A 132 0.60 -2.06 -5.72
N GLY A 133 1.31 -1.72 -6.80
CA GLY A 133 1.66 -0.34 -7.13
C GLY A 133 0.44 0.59 -7.06
N ALA A 134 -0.60 0.30 -7.85
CA ALA A 134 -1.82 1.11 -7.87
C ALA A 134 -2.59 1.12 -6.53
N ILE A 135 -2.58 0.02 -5.77
CA ILE A 135 -3.22 -0.03 -4.43
C ILE A 135 -2.57 0.94 -3.45
N ILE A 136 -1.24 0.98 -3.43
CA ILE A 136 -0.49 1.88 -2.54
C ILE A 136 -0.80 3.33 -2.90
N GLU A 137 -0.74 3.69 -4.18
CA GLU A 137 -1.00 5.07 -4.62
C GLU A 137 -2.46 5.50 -4.41
N ASP A 138 -3.40 4.56 -4.41
CA ASP A 138 -4.79 4.84 -4.05
C ASP A 138 -4.94 5.18 -2.57
N LEU A 139 -4.32 4.36 -1.70
CA LEU A 139 -4.30 4.59 -0.25
C LEU A 139 -3.64 5.94 0.07
N ASP A 140 -2.45 6.19 -0.49
CA ASP A 140 -1.67 7.39 -0.22
C ASP A 140 -2.42 8.68 -0.63
N ILE A 141 -3.08 8.67 -1.79
CA ILE A 141 -3.91 9.80 -2.22
C ILE A 141 -5.11 9.99 -1.29
N TYR A 142 -5.74 8.90 -0.84
CA TYR A 142 -6.86 8.95 0.08
C TYR A 142 -6.45 9.56 1.43
N ASP A 143 -5.37 9.08 2.03
CA ASP A 143 -4.89 9.54 3.34
C ASP A 143 -4.37 10.99 3.27
N LEU A 144 -3.65 11.35 2.20
CA LEU A 144 -3.27 12.74 1.94
C LEU A 144 -4.48 13.67 1.79
N ASN A 145 -5.56 13.22 1.14
CA ASN A 145 -6.81 13.98 1.07
C ASN A 145 -7.42 14.18 2.47
N GLN A 146 -7.39 13.16 3.33
CA GLN A 146 -7.90 13.27 4.70
C GLN A 146 -7.06 14.24 5.54
N PHE A 147 -5.73 14.17 5.47
CA PHE A 147 -4.86 15.06 6.23
C PHE A 147 -4.92 16.51 5.74
N LEU A 148 -4.94 16.73 4.41
CA LEU A 148 -5.10 18.06 3.82
C LEU A 148 -6.42 18.73 4.23
N ALA A 149 -7.49 17.96 4.46
CA ALA A 149 -8.77 18.50 4.90
C ALA A 149 -8.79 18.92 6.38
N GLN A 150 -7.82 18.46 7.17
CA GLN A 150 -7.78 18.64 8.63
C GLN A 150 -6.71 19.65 9.07
N THR A 151 -5.66 19.85 8.29
CA THR A 151 -4.54 20.72 8.65
C THR A 151 -4.74 22.16 8.16
N GLU A 152 -4.33 23.12 9.00
CA GLU A 152 -4.22 24.54 8.64
C GLU A 152 -2.75 24.99 8.57
N ASP A 153 -1.79 24.08 8.82
CA ASP A 153 -0.37 24.39 8.80
C ASP A 153 0.12 24.50 7.35
N GLU A 154 0.60 25.69 6.96
CA GLU A 154 1.02 25.97 5.59
C GLU A 154 2.18 25.08 5.11
N ALA A 155 3.05 24.62 6.00
CA ALA A 155 4.16 23.74 5.67
C ALA A 155 3.69 22.31 5.40
N GLU A 156 2.76 21.78 6.22
CA GLU A 156 2.10 20.49 5.96
C GLU A 156 1.32 20.54 4.64
N ILE A 157 0.50 21.57 4.44
CA ILE A 157 -0.28 21.73 3.21
C ILE A 157 0.64 21.69 1.99
N TRP A 158 1.78 22.39 2.06
CA TRP A 158 2.75 22.42 0.98
C TRP A 158 3.37 21.03 0.74
N VAL A 159 3.79 20.31 1.78
CA VAL A 159 4.37 18.97 1.66
C VAL A 159 3.33 18.00 1.09
N TYR A 160 2.17 17.86 1.74
CA TYR A 160 1.12 16.91 1.34
C TYR A 160 0.58 17.17 -0.07
N THR A 161 0.46 18.43 -0.49
CA THR A 161 0.06 18.75 -1.87
C THR A 161 1.10 18.28 -2.90
N ASN A 162 2.39 18.36 -2.58
CA ASN A 162 3.45 17.90 -3.47
C ASN A 162 3.53 16.37 -3.52
N LEU A 163 3.40 15.70 -2.36
CA LEU A 163 3.30 14.25 -2.25
C LEU A 163 2.14 13.73 -3.11
N LYS A 164 0.92 14.24 -2.89
CA LYS A 164 -0.28 13.83 -3.63
C LYS A 164 -0.11 13.95 -5.14
N ARG A 165 0.57 15.01 -5.60
CA ARG A 165 0.87 15.18 -7.04
C ARG A 165 1.84 14.10 -7.54
N GLY A 166 2.82 13.72 -6.74
CA GLY A 166 3.71 12.58 -6.97
C GLY A 166 2.91 11.28 -7.11
N SER A 167 2.09 10.97 -6.10
CA SER A 167 1.27 9.76 -6.04
C SER A 167 0.29 9.66 -7.22
N GLU A 168 -0.33 10.78 -7.63
CA GLU A 168 -1.13 10.85 -8.86
C GLU A 168 -0.33 10.46 -10.12
N ASN A 169 0.95 10.84 -10.22
CA ASN A 169 1.82 10.45 -11.34
C ASN A 169 2.17 8.96 -11.29
N HIS A 170 2.43 8.43 -10.10
CA HIS A 170 2.75 7.03 -9.89
C HIS A 170 1.54 6.15 -10.20
N MET A 171 0.34 6.51 -9.72
CA MET A 171 -0.94 5.90 -10.07
C MET A 171 -1.10 5.77 -11.59
N ARG A 172 -0.93 6.88 -12.34
CA ARG A 172 -0.96 6.86 -13.82
C ARG A 172 0.10 5.92 -14.41
N SER A 173 1.26 5.80 -13.78
CA SER A 173 2.33 4.91 -14.22
C SER A 173 1.95 3.45 -14.04
N PHE A 174 1.43 3.07 -12.87
CA PHE A 174 1.02 1.70 -12.57
C PHE A 174 -0.20 1.26 -13.37
N VAL A 175 -1.22 2.11 -13.49
CA VAL A 175 -2.42 1.78 -14.28
C VAL A 175 -2.08 1.57 -15.75
N ARG A 176 -1.23 2.43 -16.35
CA ARG A 176 -0.75 2.23 -17.72
C ARG A 176 0.03 0.92 -17.90
N GLN A 177 0.71 0.46 -16.85
CA GLN A 177 1.37 -0.85 -16.89
C GLN A 177 0.34 -1.99 -16.82
N LEU A 178 -0.65 -1.92 -15.93
CA LEU A 178 -1.76 -2.88 -15.85
C LEU A 178 -2.49 -3.04 -17.19
N GLU A 179 -2.76 -1.93 -17.88
CA GLU A 179 -3.41 -1.96 -19.21
C GLU A 179 -2.63 -2.81 -20.22
N ARG A 180 -1.29 -2.82 -20.14
CA ARG A 180 -0.43 -3.66 -21.01
C ARG A 180 -0.53 -5.15 -20.70
N TYR A 181 -0.97 -5.50 -19.49
CA TYR A 181 -1.30 -6.86 -19.10
C TYR A 181 -2.79 -7.20 -19.37
N GLY A 182 -3.55 -6.27 -19.95
CA GLY A 182 -4.98 -6.46 -20.24
C GLY A 182 -5.85 -6.33 -19.00
N THR A 183 -5.39 -5.59 -17.98
CA THR A 183 -6.09 -5.41 -16.70
C THR A 183 -6.35 -3.93 -16.44
N THR A 184 -7.45 -3.63 -15.77
CA THR A 184 -7.78 -2.29 -15.27
C THR A 184 -7.65 -2.23 -13.74
N TYR A 185 -7.47 -1.03 -13.22
CA TYR A 185 -7.53 -0.78 -11.80
C TYR A 185 -8.89 -0.19 -11.43
N GLU A 186 -9.51 -0.72 -10.38
CA GLU A 186 -10.70 -0.15 -9.75
C GLU A 186 -10.30 0.45 -8.39
N ALA A 187 -10.78 1.67 -8.12
CA ALA A 187 -10.48 2.38 -6.90
C ALA A 187 -11.02 1.62 -5.68
N ARG A 188 -10.20 1.54 -4.63
CA ARG A 188 -10.48 0.90 -3.35
C ARG A 188 -10.66 1.92 -2.24
N TYR A 189 -9.90 3.01 -2.27
CA TYR A 189 -9.93 4.05 -1.22
C TYR A 189 -10.50 5.37 -1.76
N ILE A 190 -9.91 5.93 -2.81
CA ILE A 190 -10.46 7.11 -3.48
C ILE A 190 -11.75 6.76 -4.22
N SER A 191 -12.54 7.79 -4.54
CA SER A 191 -13.75 7.58 -5.35
C SER A 191 -13.39 7.18 -6.79
N SER A 192 -14.26 6.40 -7.43
CA SER A 192 -14.14 6.07 -8.86
C SER A 192 -14.08 7.34 -9.74
N GLU A 193 -14.77 8.40 -9.36
CA GLU A 193 -14.71 9.71 -10.02
C GLU A 193 -13.33 10.36 -9.91
N GLU A 194 -12.71 10.31 -8.72
CA GLU A 194 -11.37 10.84 -8.49
C GLU A 194 -10.32 10.06 -9.27
N LEU A 195 -10.34 8.72 -9.22
CA LEU A 195 -9.47 7.88 -10.04
C LEU A 195 -9.63 8.23 -11.52
N ALA A 196 -10.88 8.31 -12.01
CA ALA A 196 -11.14 8.67 -13.40
C ALA A 196 -10.63 10.07 -13.77
N SER A 197 -10.60 11.02 -12.83
CA SER A 197 -10.03 12.35 -13.02
C SER A 197 -8.50 12.30 -13.11
N ILE A 198 -7.85 11.53 -12.22
CA ILE A 198 -6.40 11.34 -12.17
C ILE A 198 -5.88 10.73 -13.48
N LEU A 199 -6.59 9.74 -14.04
CA LEU A 199 -6.17 9.02 -15.24
C LEU A 199 -6.38 9.79 -16.56
N ARG A 200 -7.10 10.91 -16.55
CA ARG A 200 -7.35 11.74 -17.75
C ARG A 200 -6.33 12.86 -17.96
N ARG A 201 -5.44 13.09 -17.00
CA ARG A 201 -4.43 14.16 -17.02
C ARG A 201 -3.13 13.69 -17.66
#